data_AF-A0A2M6UNZ8-F1
#
_entry.id   AF-A0A2M6UNZ8-F1
#
_cell.length_a   1.000
_cell.length_b   1.000
_cell.length_c   1.000
_cell.angle_alpha   90.00
_cell.angle_beta   90.00
_cell.angle_gamma   90.00
#
_symmetry.space_group_name_H-M   'P 1'
#
loop_
_entity.id
_entity.type
_entity.pdbx_description
1 polymer ?
#
loop_
_entity_poly.entity_id
_entity_poly.type
_entity_poly.pdbx_seq_one_letter_code
_entity_poly.pdbx_strand_id
1 'polypeptide(L)'
;MALSPVLIGARTIRPLWYEAGKVMMAVDTLVHNFLHRTGILGECGAFHAYGPACYQQNGCAEIIRAISERIDARALNPRFPVVFPRFVQHAIWRFCAADGLNLCNGNRIDDRKACEISYCYLRQKCHRTPLKLYKNQ
;
A
#
# COMPACT_ATOMS: atom_id res chain seq x y z
N MET A 1 4.90 4.17 11.17
CA MET A 1 3.51 4.09 10.64
C MET A 1 2.48 3.78 11.74
N ALA A 2 2.39 4.58 12.81
CA ALA A 2 1.62 4.22 14.03
C ALA A 2 0.40 5.11 14.37
N LEU A 3 0.16 6.21 13.67
CA LEU A 3 -0.86 7.20 14.08
C LEU A 3 -2.31 6.65 14.06
N SER A 4 -2.74 5.99 12.97
CA SER A 4 -4.11 5.45 12.88
C SER A 4 -4.44 4.44 14.01
N PRO A 5 -3.58 3.46 14.35
CA PRO A 5 -3.80 2.61 15.53
C PRO A 5 -3.98 3.38 16.84
N VAL A 6 -3.22 4.46 17.07
CA VAL A 6 -3.36 5.32 18.25
C VAL A 6 -4.74 5.99 18.28
N LEU A 7 -5.18 6.54 17.15
CA LEU A 7 -6.48 7.18 17.01
C LEU A 7 -7.64 6.20 17.25
N ILE A 8 -7.52 4.97 16.73
CA ILE A 8 -8.52 3.90 16.93
C ILE A 8 -8.56 3.44 18.39
N GLY A 9 -7.40 3.37 19.05
CA GLY A 9 -7.29 2.98 20.46
C GLY A 9 -8.07 3.91 21.41
N ALA A 10 -8.19 5.19 21.05
CA ALA A 10 -8.89 6.21 21.83
C ALA A 10 -10.43 6.18 21.69
N ARG A 11 -11.02 5.18 21.02
CA ARG A 11 -12.45 5.15 20.64
C ARG A 11 -13.46 5.43 21.76
N THR A 12 -13.16 5.04 22.99
CA THR A 12 -14.08 5.23 24.13
C THR A 12 -14.07 6.65 24.68
N ILE A 13 -12.98 7.40 24.46
CA ILE A 13 -12.76 8.74 25.02
C ILE A 13 -12.86 9.81 23.92
N ARG A 14 -12.51 9.45 22.67
CA ARG A 14 -12.46 10.35 21.52
C ARG A 14 -13.11 9.70 20.28
N PRO A 15 -14.45 9.67 20.17
CA PRO A 15 -15.15 9.05 19.04
C PRO A 15 -14.75 9.60 17.67
N LEU A 16 -14.51 10.91 17.56
CA LEU A 16 -14.05 11.53 16.31
C LEU A 16 -12.65 11.06 15.88
N TRP A 17 -11.78 10.74 16.84
CA TRP A 17 -10.46 10.18 16.53
C TRP A 17 -10.59 8.78 15.98
N TYR A 18 -11.52 7.99 16.51
CA TYR A 18 -11.83 6.69 15.93
C TYR A 18 -12.29 6.83 14.48
N GLU A 19 -13.25 7.71 14.18
CA GLU A 19 -13.71 7.97 12.81
C GLU A 19 -12.56 8.36 11.87
N ALA A 20 -11.71 9.31 12.28
CA ALA A 20 -10.54 9.71 11.51
C ALA A 20 -9.54 8.55 11.32
N GLY A 21 -9.25 7.80 12.39
CA GLY A 21 -8.31 6.69 12.39
C GLY A 21 -8.72 5.55 11.47
N LYS A 22 -10.04 5.29 11.34
CA LYS A 22 -10.59 4.27 10.43
C LYS A 22 -10.28 4.56 8.96
N VAL A 23 -10.37 5.83 8.57
CA VAL A 23 -10.27 6.24 7.15
C VAL A 23 -8.88 6.78 6.79
N MET A 24 -8.04 7.05 7.78
CA MET A 24 -6.71 7.61 7.57
C MET A 24 -5.84 6.70 6.69
N MET A 25 -5.27 7.28 5.64
CA MET A 25 -4.29 6.62 4.77
C MET A 25 -3.05 7.49 4.61
N ALA A 26 -1.91 6.84 4.44
CA ALA A 26 -0.67 7.50 4.05
C ALA A 26 -0.02 6.65 2.96
N VAL A 27 0.06 7.21 1.75
CA VAL A 27 0.79 6.65 0.63
C VAL A 27 2.16 7.31 0.62
N ASP A 28 3.17 6.56 1.03
CA ASP A 28 4.57 6.95 0.89
C ASP A 28 5.17 6.30 -0.38
N THR A 29 6.47 6.51 -0.60
CA THR A 29 7.17 5.95 -1.73
C THR A 29 7.15 4.41 -1.74
N LEU A 30 7.15 3.75 -0.59
CA LEU A 30 7.09 2.29 -0.52
C LEU A 30 5.73 1.77 -1.03
N VAL A 31 4.65 2.37 -0.55
CA VAL A 31 3.29 2.00 -0.96
C VAL A 31 3.08 2.28 -2.45
N HIS A 32 3.45 3.48 -2.92
CA HIS A 32 3.30 3.82 -4.33
C HIS A 32 4.14 2.90 -5.23
N ASN A 33 5.43 2.72 -4.92
CA ASN A 33 6.32 1.89 -5.72
C ASN A 33 5.90 0.42 -5.71
N PHE A 34 5.30 -0.07 -4.62
CA PHE A 34 4.70 -1.40 -4.59
C PHE A 34 3.61 -1.53 -5.66
N LEU A 35 2.63 -0.62 -5.68
CA LEU A 35 1.52 -0.66 -6.65
C LEU A 35 2.02 -0.52 -8.09
N HIS A 36 3.07 0.26 -8.32
CA HIS A 36 3.70 0.36 -9.63
C HIS A 36 4.41 -0.94 -10.03
N ARG A 37 5.32 -1.45 -9.19
CA ARG A 37 6.15 -2.63 -9.48
C ARG A 37 5.31 -3.91 -9.64
N THR A 38 4.22 -4.03 -8.89
CA THR A 38 3.31 -5.18 -9.04
C THR A 38 2.47 -5.10 -10.30
N GLY A 39 2.36 -3.92 -10.92
CA GLY A 39 1.55 -3.69 -12.11
C GLY A 39 0.12 -3.25 -11.82
N ILE A 40 -0.29 -3.18 -10.55
CA ILE A 40 -1.64 -2.81 -10.12
C ILE A 40 -2.05 -1.44 -10.68
N LEU A 41 -1.15 -0.45 -10.67
CA LEU A 41 -1.47 0.86 -11.27
C LEU A 41 -1.82 0.75 -12.76
N GLY A 42 -1.14 -0.12 -13.51
CA GLY A 42 -1.42 -0.32 -14.92
C GLY A 42 -2.74 -1.02 -15.17
N GLU A 43 -3.04 -2.08 -14.40
CA GLU A 43 -4.31 -2.80 -14.48
C GLU A 43 -5.52 -1.92 -14.12
N CYS A 44 -5.34 -0.97 -13.20
CA CYS A 44 -6.37 -0.01 -12.83
C CYS A 44 -6.43 1.24 -13.74
N GLY A 45 -5.61 1.34 -14.80
CA GLY A 45 -5.55 2.53 -15.65
C GLY A 45 -5.14 3.80 -14.88
N ALA A 46 -4.32 3.63 -13.85
CA ALA A 46 -4.01 4.61 -12.81
C ALA A 46 -2.53 5.03 -12.83
N PHE A 47 -1.88 5.06 -13.99
CA PHE A 47 -0.47 5.47 -14.06
C PHE A 47 -0.30 6.94 -13.64
N HIS A 48 0.56 7.17 -12.65
CA HIS A 48 0.94 8.50 -12.18
C HIS A 48 2.31 8.44 -11.49
N ALA A 49 2.98 9.60 -11.40
CA ALA A 49 4.17 9.74 -10.57
C ALA A 49 3.80 9.81 -9.08
N TYR A 50 4.70 9.36 -8.21
CA TYR A 50 4.56 9.55 -6.77
C TYR A 50 4.35 11.03 -6.42
N GLY A 51 3.38 11.32 -5.55
CA GLY A 51 3.07 12.67 -5.11
C GLY A 51 1.57 12.89 -4.89
N PRO A 52 1.08 14.13 -5.07
CA PRO A 52 -0.34 14.46 -4.86
C PRO A 52 -1.32 13.59 -5.65
N ALA A 53 -0.94 13.13 -6.84
CA ALA A 53 -1.74 12.25 -7.69
C ALA A 53 -2.10 10.91 -7.00
N CYS A 54 -1.31 10.46 -6.03
CA CYS A 54 -1.63 9.26 -5.24
C CYS A 54 -2.95 9.38 -4.46
N TYR A 55 -3.41 10.59 -4.18
CA TYR A 55 -4.61 10.88 -3.41
C TYR A 55 -5.78 11.39 -4.26
N GLN A 56 -5.58 11.56 -5.57
CA GLN A 56 -6.62 11.99 -6.50
C GLN A 56 -7.54 10.81 -6.88
N GLN A 57 -8.58 11.12 -7.66
CA GLN A 57 -9.44 10.09 -8.24
C GLN A 57 -8.61 9.11 -9.08
N ASN A 58 -8.91 7.82 -8.95
CA ASN A 58 -8.16 6.69 -9.49
C ASN A 58 -6.70 6.59 -8.98
N GLY A 59 -6.33 7.32 -7.91
CA GLY A 59 -5.00 7.28 -7.31
C GLY A 59 -4.76 6.06 -6.41
N CYS A 60 -3.52 5.90 -5.93
CA CYS A 60 -3.13 4.82 -5.01
C CYS A 60 -4.07 4.66 -3.82
N ALA A 61 -4.47 5.78 -3.22
CA ALA A 61 -5.36 5.82 -2.05
C ALA A 61 -6.74 5.23 -2.36
N GLU A 62 -7.31 5.53 -3.53
CA GLU A 62 -8.61 5.02 -3.93
C GLU A 62 -8.56 3.53 -4.25
N ILE A 63 -7.51 3.07 -4.94
CA ILE A 63 -7.28 1.64 -5.20
C ILE A 63 -7.22 0.85 -3.88
N ILE A 64 -6.45 1.35 -2.90
CA ILE A 64 -6.35 0.70 -1.58
C ILE A 64 -7.70 0.70 -0.86
N ARG A 65 -8.46 1.79 -0.95
CA ARG A 65 -9.81 1.87 -0.36
C ARG A 65 -10.75 0.85 -0.99
N ALA A 66 -10.81 0.79 -2.32
CA ALA A 66 -11.64 -0.17 -3.04
C ALA A 66 -11.29 -1.63 -2.72
N ILE A 67 -10.00 -1.96 -2.55
CA ILE A 67 -9.56 -3.29 -2.08
C ILE A 67 -10.03 -3.53 -0.64
N SER A 68 -9.91 -2.54 0.23
CA SER A 68 -10.28 -2.70 1.64
C SER A 68 -11.77 -2.94 1.85
N GLU A 69 -12.63 -2.44 0.97
CA GLU A 69 -14.08 -2.71 0.99
C GLU A 69 -14.42 -4.18 0.71
N ARG A 70 -13.49 -4.92 0.10
CA ARG A 70 -13.63 -6.35 -0.20
C ARG A 70 -13.09 -7.27 0.91
N ILE A 71 -12.57 -6.69 1.99
CA ILE A 71 -11.95 -7.42 3.10
C ILE A 71 -12.68 -7.06 4.39
N ASP A 72 -13.35 -8.02 5.02
CA ASP A 72 -13.82 -7.84 6.40
C ASP A 72 -12.63 -7.97 7.36
N ALA A 73 -12.08 -6.83 7.79
CA ALA A 73 -10.90 -6.82 8.66
C ALA A 73 -11.19 -7.41 10.06
N ARG A 74 -12.46 -7.58 10.46
CA ARG A 74 -12.83 -8.24 11.73
C ARG A 74 -12.49 -9.72 11.73
N ALA A 75 -12.43 -10.35 10.56
CA ALA A 75 -11.99 -11.74 10.43
C ALA A 75 -10.54 -11.93 10.89
N LEU A 76 -9.74 -10.86 10.89
CA LEU A 76 -8.35 -10.85 11.33
C LEU A 76 -8.21 -10.38 12.79
N ASN A 77 -9.02 -9.39 13.18
CA ASN A 77 -9.13 -8.95 14.56
C ASN A 77 -10.54 -8.37 14.81
N PRO A 78 -11.36 -8.98 15.68
CA PRO A 78 -12.73 -8.50 15.93
C PRO A 78 -12.85 -7.05 16.42
N ARG A 79 -11.75 -6.45 16.91
CA ARG A 79 -11.72 -5.04 17.33
C ARG A 79 -11.52 -4.07 16.17
N PHE A 80 -11.19 -4.55 14.98
CA PHE A 80 -11.04 -3.71 13.79
C PHE A 80 -12.41 -3.25 13.26
N PRO A 81 -12.43 -2.12 12.54
CA PRO A 81 -13.55 -1.77 11.68
C PRO A 81 -13.77 -2.85 10.61
N VAL A 82 -14.99 -2.97 10.08
CA VAL A 82 -15.28 -3.89 8.96
C VAL A 82 -14.38 -3.55 7.76
N VAL A 83 -14.45 -2.29 7.31
CA VAL A 83 -13.61 -1.74 6.24
C VAL A 83 -12.49 -0.94 6.88
N PHE A 84 -11.24 -1.37 6.66
CA PHE A 84 -10.08 -0.75 7.28
C PHE A 84 -8.94 -0.51 6.27
N PRO A 85 -9.00 0.57 5.45
CA PRO A 85 -8.02 0.85 4.40
C PRO A 85 -6.58 0.92 4.92
N ARG A 86 -6.41 1.47 6.12
CA ARG A 86 -5.09 1.53 6.76
C ARG A 86 -4.48 0.16 6.99
N PHE A 87 -5.27 -0.86 7.29
CA PHE A 87 -4.76 -2.22 7.47
C PHE A 87 -4.10 -2.73 6.19
N VAL A 88 -4.78 -2.57 5.05
CA VAL A 88 -4.24 -2.95 3.74
C VAL A 88 -2.99 -2.14 3.40
N GLN A 89 -3.05 -0.82 3.57
CA GLN A 89 -1.91 0.07 3.36
C GLN A 89 -0.71 -0.35 4.24
N HIS A 90 -0.94 -0.64 5.52
CA HIS A 90 0.12 -1.05 6.45
C HIS A 90 0.69 -2.43 6.10
N ALA A 91 -0.12 -3.37 5.63
CA ALA A 91 0.36 -4.65 5.12
C ALA A 91 1.28 -4.49 3.92
N ILE A 92 0.91 -3.62 2.95
CA ILE A 92 1.77 -3.25 1.83
C ILE A 92 3.08 -2.64 2.33
N TRP A 93 3.00 -1.69 3.26
CA TRP A 93 4.18 -1.05 3.83
C TRP A 93 5.10 -2.07 4.52
N ARG A 94 4.58 -2.96 5.36
CA ARG A 94 5.34 -4.03 6.03
C ARG A 94 5.96 -5.00 5.02
N PHE A 95 5.34 -5.22 3.86
CA PHE A 95 5.93 -6.04 2.80
C PHE A 95 7.22 -5.41 2.23
N CYS A 96 7.27 -4.08 2.17
CA CYS A 96 8.33 -3.33 1.51
C CYS A 96 9.41 -2.83 2.47
N ALA A 97 9.03 -2.42 3.68
CA ALA A 97 9.90 -1.72 4.61
C ALA A 97 11.05 -2.61 5.12
N ALA A 98 12.19 -1.98 5.41
CA ALA A 98 13.40 -2.68 5.88
C ALA A 98 13.21 -3.36 7.23
N ASP A 99 12.40 -2.76 8.11
CA ASP A 99 11.98 -3.30 9.41
C ASP A 99 10.76 -4.24 9.31
N GLY A 100 10.28 -4.50 8.09
CA GLY A 100 9.22 -5.44 7.76
C GLY A 100 9.77 -6.72 7.12
N LEU A 101 9.07 -7.23 6.09
CA LEU A 101 9.54 -8.36 5.28
C LEU A 101 10.70 -7.99 4.36
N ASN A 102 10.89 -6.70 4.09
CA ASN A 102 12.00 -6.19 3.29
C ASN A 102 12.10 -6.87 1.90
N LEU A 103 10.95 -7.20 1.28
CA LEU A 103 10.90 -7.88 -0.02
C LEU A 103 10.85 -6.88 -1.16
N CYS A 104 9.79 -6.07 -1.26
CA CYS A 104 9.66 -5.05 -2.30
C CYS A 104 10.37 -3.73 -1.94
N ASN A 105 11.56 -3.82 -1.33
CA ASN A 105 12.32 -2.66 -0.90
C ASN A 105 13.16 -2.11 -2.07
N GLY A 106 13.07 -0.79 -2.33
CA GLY A 106 13.93 -0.13 -3.34
C GLY A 106 15.43 -0.19 -3.05
N ASN A 107 15.83 -0.37 -1.79
CA ASN A 107 17.24 -0.57 -1.44
C ASN A 107 17.76 -1.98 -1.81
N ARG A 108 16.87 -2.91 -2.20
CA ARG A 108 17.21 -4.29 -2.56
C ARG A 108 16.91 -4.62 -4.02
N ILE A 109 16.22 -3.73 -4.73
CA ILE A 109 15.75 -3.94 -6.09
C ILE A 109 16.41 -2.90 -6.98
N ASP A 110 17.01 -3.35 -8.08
CA ASP A 110 17.43 -2.45 -9.15
C ASP A 110 16.22 -2.02 -9.98
N ASP A 111 15.74 -0.81 -9.73
CA ASP A 111 14.56 -0.23 -10.37
C ASP A 111 14.68 0.01 -11.88
N ARG A 112 15.86 -0.24 -12.48
CA ARG A 112 16.09 -0.17 -13.93
C ARG A 112 15.68 -1.45 -14.66
N LYS A 113 15.47 -2.54 -13.93
CA LYS A 113 15.16 -3.87 -14.49
C LYS A 113 14.05 -4.55 -13.72
N ALA A 114 13.54 -5.65 -14.27
CA ALA A 114 12.53 -6.45 -13.59
C ALA A 114 13.10 -7.06 -12.30
N CYS A 115 12.29 -7.09 -11.24
CA CYS A 115 12.71 -7.65 -9.96
C CYS A 115 13.07 -9.15 -10.05
N GLU A 116 14.24 -9.50 -9.51
CA GLU A 116 14.85 -10.84 -9.57
C GLU A 116 14.68 -11.66 -8.27
N ILE A 117 14.03 -11.10 -7.24
CA ILE A 117 13.81 -11.81 -5.97
C ILE A 117 12.92 -13.04 -6.22
N SER A 118 13.54 -14.22 -6.22
CA SER A 118 12.91 -15.50 -6.59
C SER A 118 11.92 -16.02 -5.56
N TYR A 119 12.20 -15.78 -4.28
CA TYR A 119 11.40 -16.24 -3.14
C TYR A 119 10.28 -15.26 -2.71
N CYS A 120 10.00 -14.23 -3.51
CA CYS A 120 8.93 -13.29 -3.23
C CYS A 120 7.55 -13.96 -3.37
N TYR A 121 6.72 -13.90 -2.33
CA TYR A 121 5.38 -14.52 -2.30
C TYR A 121 4.45 -14.07 -3.44
N LEU A 122 4.69 -12.87 -3.99
CA LEU A 122 3.89 -12.31 -5.07
C LEU A 122 4.48 -12.58 -6.45
N ARG A 123 5.63 -13.25 -6.56
CA ARG A 123 6.42 -13.35 -7.80
C ARG A 123 5.60 -13.81 -9.02
N GLN A 124 4.76 -14.82 -8.85
CA GLN A 124 3.97 -15.39 -9.94
C GLN A 124 2.87 -14.45 -10.46
N LYS A 125 2.39 -13.52 -9.62
CA LYS A 125 1.32 -12.56 -9.97
C LYS A 125 1.84 -11.14 -10.19
N CYS A 126 3.08 -10.87 -9.81
CA CYS A 126 3.71 -9.55 -9.90
C CYS A 126 4.25 -9.31 -11.32
N HIS A 127 3.84 -8.20 -11.93
CA HIS A 127 4.35 -7.79 -13.25
C HIS A 127 5.85 -7.46 -13.21
N ARG A 128 6.39 -7.12 -12.03
CA ARG A 128 7.79 -6.75 -11.82
C ARG A 128 8.19 -5.56 -12.68
N THR A 129 7.26 -4.63 -12.88
CA THR A 129 7.44 -3.43 -13.69
C THR A 129 8.58 -2.59 -13.12
N PRO A 130 9.65 -2.32 -13.89
CA PRO A 130 10.72 -1.42 -13.46
C PRO A 130 10.17 -0.01 -13.20
N LEU A 131 10.63 0.69 -12.16
CA LEU A 131 10.23 2.09 -11.93
C LEU A 131 10.90 3.06 -12.90
N LYS A 132 12.14 2.75 -13.28
CA LYS A 132 12.91 3.51 -14.27
C LYS A 132 12.97 2.65 -15.52
N LEU A 133 12.09 2.92 -16.48
CA LEU A 133 12.31 2.37 -17.81
C LEU A 133 13.67 2.89 -18.29
N TYR A 134 14.56 2.00 -18.70
CA TYR A 134 15.77 2.38 -19.42
C TYR A 134 15.31 3.21 -20.62
N LYS A 135 15.60 4.51 -20.61
CA LYS A 135 15.38 5.35 -21.79
C LYS A 135 16.39 4.88 -22.83
N ASN A 136 16.00 3.92 -23.67
CA ASN A 136 16.60 3.78 -24.98
C ASN A 136 15.89 4.80 -25.90
N GLN A 137 16.30 6.05 -25.78
CA GLN A 137 16.16 7.10 -26.77
C GLN A 137 17.49 7.84 -26.83
#